data_AF-A0A8B8JHK0-F1
#
_entry.id   AF-A0A8B8JHK0-F1
#
_cell.length_a   1.000
_cell.length_b   1.000
_cell.length_c   1.000
_cell.angle_alpha   90.00
_cell.angle_beta   90.00
_cell.angle_gamma   90.00
#
_symmetry.space_group_name_H-M   'P 1'
#
loop_
_entity.id
_entity.type
_entity.pdbx_description
1 polymer ?
#
loop_
_entity_poly.entity_id
_entity_poly.type
_entity_poly.pdbx_seq_one_letter_code
_entity_poly.pdbx_strand_id
1 'polypeptide(L)'
;MATKGKSEADGDGGSGNSINVAWNEAQQRFETEDKEAYVEYVIRLNGKVMDLVHTFVPPSKRGLGLASLLCVAAFQHAQSHSLSIIPTCSYVSDTFLPRNPSWKSVVHTEGAKSNI
;
A
#
# COMPACT_ATOMS: atom_id res chain seq x y z
N MET A 1 23.95 -20.36 -14.15
CA MET A 1 22.51 -20.48 -13.86
C MET A 1 21.94 -19.08 -13.90
N ALA A 2 21.07 -18.81 -14.87
CA ALA A 2 20.61 -17.48 -15.23
C ALA A 2 19.24 -17.21 -14.62
N THR A 3 19.10 -16.10 -13.89
CA THR A 3 17.92 -15.22 -13.93
C THR A 3 18.36 -13.80 -13.60
N LYS A 4 18.72 -13.06 -14.65
CA LYS A 4 18.71 -11.59 -14.69
C LYS A 4 17.26 -11.16 -14.44
N GLY A 5 16.93 -10.69 -13.24
CA GLY A 5 15.70 -9.95 -12.95
C GLY A 5 16.01 -8.46 -12.97
N LYS A 6 15.91 -7.86 -14.15
CA LYS A 6 16.04 -6.42 -14.40
C LYS A 6 14.62 -5.89 -14.58
N SER A 7 14.12 -5.19 -13.57
CA SER A 7 12.97 -4.28 -13.54
C SER A 7 13.22 -3.50 -12.24
N GLU A 8 13.78 -2.29 -12.19
CA GLU A 8 13.49 -1.08 -12.97
C GLU A 8 11.99 -0.90 -13.10
N ALA A 9 11.36 -0.66 -11.95
CA ALA A 9 10.06 -0.04 -11.87
C ALA A 9 10.27 1.46 -11.60
N ASP A 10 10.40 2.19 -12.71
CA ASP A 10 10.14 3.62 -12.78
C ASP A 10 8.75 3.92 -12.21
N GLY A 11 8.70 4.91 -11.31
CA GLY A 11 7.48 5.41 -10.69
C GLY A 11 7.71 6.83 -10.18
N ASP A 12 7.76 7.78 -11.11
CA ASP A 12 7.71 9.22 -10.87
C ASP A 12 6.35 9.65 -10.29
N GLY A 13 6.38 10.59 -9.33
CA GLY A 13 5.25 11.49 -9.06
C GLY A 13 4.63 11.43 -7.66
N GLY A 14 5.15 12.25 -6.72
CA GLY A 14 4.42 12.58 -5.49
C GLY A 14 5.18 13.29 -4.37
N SER A 15 5.64 14.53 -4.60
CA SER A 15 6.14 15.44 -3.55
C SER A 15 5.18 15.54 -2.36
N GLY A 16 5.66 15.22 -1.15
CA GLY A 16 4.91 15.48 0.08
C GLY A 16 5.42 14.75 1.32
N ASN A 17 6.50 15.28 1.91
CA ASN A 17 7.15 14.92 3.18
C ASN A 17 8.19 13.77 3.11
N SER A 18 9.43 14.11 3.47
CA SER A 18 10.66 13.32 3.30
C SER A 18 10.74 12.06 4.18
N ILE A 19 9.86 11.09 3.94
CA ILE A 19 10.01 9.72 4.44
C ILE A 19 10.21 8.83 3.22
N ASN A 20 11.43 8.34 3.04
CA ASN A 20 11.73 7.43 1.94
C ASN A 20 11.14 6.06 2.26
N VAL A 21 10.23 5.63 1.40
CA VAL A 21 9.65 4.30 1.42
C VAL A 21 10.41 3.45 0.42
N ALA A 22 11.11 2.43 0.92
CA ALA A 22 11.73 1.42 0.09
C ALA A 22 10.66 0.43 -0.37
N TRP A 23 10.55 0.25 -1.68
CA TRP A 23 9.67 -0.75 -2.26
C TRP A 23 10.44 -2.06 -2.46
N ASN A 24 9.93 -3.13 -1.85
CA ASN A 24 10.54 -4.45 -1.88
C ASN A 24 9.62 -5.42 -2.62
N GLU A 25 9.69 -5.38 -3.95
CA GLU A 25 8.90 -6.22 -4.86
C GLU A 25 9.11 -7.72 -4.61
N ALA A 26 10.34 -8.12 -4.28
CA ALA A 26 10.69 -9.52 -3.99
C ALA A 26 9.89 -10.08 -2.81
N GLN A 27 9.47 -9.22 -1.89
CA GLN A 27 8.68 -9.59 -0.71
C GLN A 27 7.27 -9.01 -0.74
N GLN A 28 6.89 -8.37 -1.85
CA GLN A 28 5.62 -7.68 -2.02
C GLN A 28 5.26 -6.81 -0.81
N ARG A 29 6.22 -5.97 -0.37
CA ARG A 29 6.02 -5.05 0.75
C ARG A 29 6.64 -3.69 0.49
N PHE A 30 6.06 -2.66 1.10
CA PHE A 30 6.66 -1.33 1.20
C PHE A 30 7.12 -1.13 2.63
N GLU A 31 8.39 -0.80 2.81
CA GLU A 31 9.00 -0.60 4.12
C GLU A 31 9.61 0.81 4.19
N THR A 32 9.66 1.40 5.37
CA THR A 32 10.46 2.63 5.57
C THR A 32 11.94 2.29 5.40
N GLU A 33 12.80 3.26 5.04
CA GLU A 33 14.27 3.05 4.98
C GLU A 33 14.84 2.42 6.26
N ASP A 34 14.29 2.78 7.41
CA ASP A 34 14.68 2.29 8.72
C ASP A 34 14.16 0.87 9.02
N LYS A 35 13.37 0.27 8.12
CA LYS A 35 12.74 -1.07 8.21
C LYS A 35 11.87 -1.32 9.43
N GLU A 36 11.61 -0.28 10.21
CA GLU A 36 10.80 -0.34 11.40
C GLU A 36 9.31 -0.50 11.08
N ALA A 37 8.82 0.21 10.06
CA ALA A 37 7.43 0.15 9.62
C ALA A 37 7.32 -0.40 8.20
N TYR A 38 6.31 -1.24 7.96
CA TYR A 38 6.08 -1.84 6.65
C TYR A 38 4.59 -2.13 6.39
N VAL A 39 4.22 -2.18 5.12
CA VAL A 39 2.93 -2.66 4.63
C VAL A 39 3.16 -3.79 3.63
N GLU A 40 2.52 -4.91 3.87
CA GLU A 40 2.54 -6.07 2.99
C GLU A 40 1.32 -6.03 2.09
N TYR A 41 1.56 -6.33 0.82
CA TYR A 41 0.53 -6.43 -0.19
C TYR A 41 0.67 -7.74 -0.97
N VAL A 42 -0.42 -8.18 -1.58
CA VAL A 42 -0.42 -9.33 -2.48
C VAL A 42 -1.09 -8.96 -3.78
N ILE A 43 -0.46 -9.32 -4.89
CA ILE A 43 -1.01 -9.08 -6.21
C ILE A 43 -1.99 -10.21 -6.56
N ARG A 44 -3.25 -9.85 -6.78
CA ARG A 44 -4.36 -10.73 -7.15
C ARG A 44 -4.80 -10.46 -8.59
N LEU A 45 -5.68 -11.33 -9.07
CA LEU A 45 -6.33 -11.20 -10.39
C LEU A 45 -5.31 -11.00 -11.51
N ASN A 46 -4.27 -11.85 -11.54
CA ASN A 46 -3.21 -11.83 -12.55
C ASN A 46 -2.49 -10.47 -12.71
N GLY A 47 -2.30 -9.71 -11.63
CA GLY A 47 -1.65 -8.41 -11.75
C GLY A 47 -2.59 -7.23 -11.90
N LYS A 48 -3.90 -7.42 -11.77
CA LYS A 48 -4.90 -6.34 -11.91
C LYS A 48 -5.31 -5.71 -10.59
N VAL A 49 -5.14 -6.42 -9.48
CA VAL A 49 -5.61 -5.99 -8.17
C VAL A 49 -4.53 -6.18 -7.13
N MET A 50 -4.37 -5.19 -6.26
CA MET A 50 -3.37 -5.14 -5.21
C MET A 50 -4.05 -5.18 -3.85
N ASP A 51 -3.90 -6.27 -3.13
CA ASP A 51 -4.55 -6.50 -1.86
C ASP A 51 -3.61 -6.17 -0.69
N LEU A 52 -3.95 -5.15 0.09
CA LEU A 52 -3.20 -4.75 1.29
C LEU A 52 -3.60 -5.64 2.45
N VAL A 53 -2.77 -6.66 2.72
CA VAL A 53 -3.08 -7.72 3.68
C VAL A 53 -2.68 -7.37 5.10
N HIS A 54 -1.57 -6.66 5.28
CA HIS A 54 -1.05 -6.38 6.61
C HIS A 54 -0.28 -5.07 6.64
N THR A 55 -0.41 -4.32 7.73
CA THR A 55 0.38 -3.10 7.97
C THR A 55 0.91 -3.16 9.39
N PHE A 56 2.23 -3.06 9.51
CA PHE A 56 2.91 -3.09 10.79
C PHE A 56 3.64 -1.77 11.03
N VAL A 57 3.37 -1.15 12.18
CA VAL A 57 4.08 0.04 12.64
C VAL A 57 4.41 -0.16 14.12
N PRO A 58 5.68 0.06 14.51
CA PRO A 58 6.11 -0.15 15.87
C PRO A 58 5.46 0.90 16.78
N PRO A 59 5.18 0.55 18.04
CA PRO A 59 4.52 1.44 18.98
C PRO A 59 5.27 2.77 19.17
N SER A 60 6.61 2.75 19.12
CA SER A 60 7.48 3.93 19.22
C SER A 60 7.21 4.99 18.15
N LYS A 61 6.66 4.60 16.99
CA LYS A 61 6.34 5.49 15.88
C LYS A 61 4.83 5.55 15.55
N ARG A 62 3.98 4.96 16.40
CA ARG A 62 2.52 5.12 16.28
C ARG A 62 2.13 6.58 16.54
N GLY A 63 1.07 7.03 15.86
CA GLY A 63 0.59 8.42 15.96
C GLY A 63 1.30 9.41 15.04
N LEU A 64 2.42 9.03 14.42
CA LEU A 64 3.16 9.87 13.45
C LEU A 64 2.63 9.77 12.01
N GLY A 65 1.58 8.97 11.77
CA GLY A 65 1.00 8.81 10.44
C GLY A 65 1.84 7.96 9.47
N LEU A 66 2.82 7.19 9.94
CA LEU A 66 3.64 6.32 9.07
C LEU A 66 2.82 5.24 8.37
N ALA A 67 1.87 4.60 9.08
CA ALA A 67 1.00 3.59 8.48
C ALA A 67 0.20 4.18 7.31
N SER A 68 -0.33 5.39 7.48
CA SER A 68 -1.03 6.11 6.40
C SER A 68 -0.08 6.45 5.26
N LEU A 69 1.14 6.87 5.53
CA LEU A 69 2.12 7.20 4.48
C LEU A 69 2.50 5.98 3.64
N LEU A 70 2.77 4.85 4.29
CA LEU A 70 3.02 3.56 3.62
C LEU A 70 1.83 3.12 2.78
N CYS A 71 0.61 3.25 3.30
CA CYS A 71 -0.60 2.98 2.53
C CYS A 71 -0.70 3.92 1.33
N VAL A 72 -0.56 5.24 1.52
CA VAL A 72 -0.61 6.22 0.42
C VAL A 72 0.38 5.85 -0.69
N ALA A 73 1.61 5.46 -0.36
CA ALA A 73 2.59 5.03 -1.36
C ALA A 73 2.10 3.82 -2.17
N ALA A 74 1.56 2.79 -1.50
CA ALA A 74 0.97 1.63 -2.17
C ALA A 74 -0.26 2.01 -3.02
N PHE A 75 -1.08 2.94 -2.53
CA PHE A 75 -2.27 3.45 -3.23
C PHE A 75 -1.94 4.28 -4.46
N GLN A 76 -0.94 5.15 -4.38
CA GLN A 76 -0.42 5.91 -5.50
C GLN A 76 0.15 4.98 -6.57
N HIS A 77 0.89 3.96 -6.17
CA HIS A 77 1.40 2.94 -7.09
C HIS A 77 0.25 2.24 -7.82
N ALA A 78 -0.76 1.75 -7.10
CA ALA A 78 -1.92 1.14 -7.76
C ALA A 78 -2.66 2.12 -8.68
N GLN A 79 -2.89 3.37 -8.25
CA GLN A 79 -3.58 4.37 -9.06
C GLN A 79 -2.83 4.69 -10.34
N SER A 80 -1.51 4.89 -10.28
CA SER A 80 -0.65 5.18 -11.43
C SER A 80 -0.66 4.01 -12.43
N HIS A 81 -0.69 2.78 -11.92
CA HIS A 81 -0.75 1.56 -12.73
C HIS A 81 -2.18 1.13 -13.11
N SER A 82 -3.20 1.94 -12.81
CA SER A 82 -4.62 1.61 -13.04
C SER A 82 -5.07 0.27 -12.42
N LEU A 83 -4.48 -0.08 -11.27
CA LEU A 83 -4.79 -1.26 -10.47
C LEU A 83 -5.86 -0.91 -9.43
N SER A 84 -6.71 -1.88 -9.09
CA SER A 84 -7.64 -1.72 -7.98
C SER A 84 -7.01 -2.21 -6.67
N ILE A 85 -7.35 -1.59 -5.53
CA ILE A 85 -6.83 -2.02 -4.22
C ILE A 85 -7.86 -2.74 -3.36
N ILE A 86 -7.53 -3.91 -2.83
CA ILE A 86 -8.36 -4.54 -1.79
C ILE A 86 -7.80 -4.16 -0.41
N PRO A 87 -8.60 -3.59 0.51
CA PRO A 87 -8.14 -3.21 1.83
C PRO A 87 -8.43 -4.35 2.83
N THR A 88 -7.79 -5.51 2.65
CA THR A 88 -7.99 -6.67 3.56
C THR A 88 -7.59 -6.34 5.00
N CYS A 89 -6.56 -5.52 5.20
CA CYS A 89 -6.17 -5.06 6.52
C CYS A 89 -7.27 -4.16 7.12
N SER A 90 -7.73 -4.52 8.33
CA SER A 90 -8.75 -3.76 9.08
C SER A 90 -8.35 -2.31 9.34
N TYR A 91 -7.05 -2.04 9.57
CA TYR A 91 -6.57 -0.66 9.74
C TYR A 91 -6.82 0.19 8.48
N VAL A 92 -6.60 -0.38 7.29
CA VAL A 92 -6.75 0.35 6.03
C VAL A 92 -8.23 0.66 5.79
N SER A 93 -9.08 -0.35 5.90
CA SER A 93 -10.52 -0.20 5.68
C SER A 93 -11.20 0.67 6.73
N ASP A 94 -10.91 0.46 8.01
CA ASP A 94 -11.63 1.09 9.13
C ASP A 94 -11.03 2.43 9.58
N THR A 95 -9.72 2.63 9.45
CA THR A 95 -9.05 3.86 9.92
C THR A 95 -8.57 4.75 8.77
N PHE A 96 -7.94 4.17 7.75
CA PHE A 96 -7.31 4.96 6.68
C PHE A 96 -8.33 5.53 5.68
N LEU A 97 -9.24 4.70 5.16
CA LEU A 97 -10.26 5.12 4.19
C LEU A 97 -11.25 6.18 4.69
N PRO A 98 -11.78 6.14 5.93
CA PRO A 98 -12.66 7.22 6.40
C PRO A 98 -11.92 8.53 6.58
N ARG A 99 -10.61 8.50 6.90
CA ARG A 99 -9.77 9.70 6.97
C ARG A 99 -9.40 10.25 5.59
N ASN A 100 -9.33 9.38 4.57
CA ASN A 100 -8.95 9.75 3.21
C ASN A 100 -9.97 9.18 2.20
N PRO A 101 -11.18 9.75 2.13
CA PRO A 101 -12.24 9.23 1.28
C PRO A 101 -11.93 9.30 -0.21
N SER A 102 -10.98 10.16 -0.64
CA SER A 102 -10.51 10.26 -2.02
C SER A 102 -9.97 8.93 -2.56
N TRP A 103 -9.34 8.11 -1.72
CA TRP A 103 -8.79 6.82 -2.14
C TRP A 103 -9.85 5.75 -2.34
N LYS A 104 -11.07 5.92 -1.81
CA LYS A 104 -12.17 4.94 -1.96
C LYS A 104 -12.50 4.64 -3.43
N SER A 105 -12.23 5.57 -4.34
CA SER A 105 -12.42 5.38 -5.78
C SER A 105 -11.49 4.31 -6.38
N VAL A 106 -10.28 4.16 -5.83
CA VAL A 106 -9.27 3.17 -6.28
C VAL A 106 -9.44 1.81 -5.57
N VAL A 107 -10.20 1.79 -4.48
CA VAL A 107 -10.43 0.58 -3.69
C VAL A 107 -11.42 -0.34 -4.39
N HIS A 108 -11.00 -1.58 -4.67
CA HIS A 108 -11.87 -2.69 -4.99
C HIS A 108 -12.66 -3.11 -3.74
N THR A 109 -13.89 -2.61 -3.62
CA THR A 109 -14.78 -2.95 -2.50
C THR A 109 -15.59 -4.21 -2.83
N GLU A 110 -14.99 -5.40 -2.72
CA GLU A 110 -15.78 -6.66 -2.80
C GLU A 110 -16.57 -6.94 -1.50
N GLY A 111 -16.45 -6.07 -0.49
CA GLY A 111 -16.98 -6.29 0.85
C GLY A 111 -17.49 -5.03 1.56
N ALA A 112 -18.00 -4.03 0.84
CA ALA A 112 -18.86 -3.03 1.47
C ALA A 112 -20.17 -3.73 1.88
N LYS A 113 -20.16 -4.34 3.07
CA LYS A 113 -21.35 -4.93 3.68
C LYS A 113 -22.46 -3.88 3.62
N SER A 114 -23.46 -4.17 2.78
CA SER A 114 -24.84 -3.81 3.05
C SER A 114 -25.16 -4.34 4.45
N ASN A 115 -25.08 -3.50 5.47
CA ASN A 115 -25.84 -3.76 6.68
C ASN A 115 -27.19 -3.06 6.45
N ILE A 116 -28.14 -3.88 5.99
CA ILE A 116 -29.57 -3.66 6.15
C ILE A 116 -29.91 -3.45 7.64
#